data_AF-A0A2G9P1G6-F1
#
_entry.id   AF-A0A2G9P1G6-F1
#
_cell.length_a   1.000
_cell.length_b   1.000
_cell.length_c   1.000
_cell.angle_alpha   90.00
_cell.angle_beta   90.00
_cell.angle_gamma   90.00
#
_symmetry.space_group_name_H-M   'P 1'
#
loop_
_entity.id
_entity.type
_entity.pdbx_description
1 polymer ?
#
loop_
_entity_poly.entity_id
_entity_poly.type
_entity_poly.pdbx_seq_one_letter_code
_entity_poly.pdbx_strand_id
1 'polypeptide(L)'
;STASGGNINVGGSTFNLNSYKSGTLSNVDLTVPQNIGGQSIAVNKAVNMTSGQSGIPVTIKNNAIPNISASIPDGTTVLAPSGWDGKIAPPKTGSSSGTTPSGFSVGGTVIEVGSPTVVLLFDKPVTVLLSGVTGAVGYKPAGSNTWTQITNVCGETFTSPSNPTFPGECSISNGVDTKIVTYHFTTFGSFSSSSGSRGGGGGDSTPPSIVTTFDSEFPVTINDGMTISSYTAEQLINPIKTVTVETGTPVKSSLLLYDNSGPNNISHVEMYVNKHNSQILNDLTETYIIWEKNKDVQILNPYGIILDATVKQTILENKALFTFDVTFAKEFDTSDIVFSVWDEKRNGMKVHAIDALHVISAEPGTEPDKPVMPESDKDISVKDTQTTESVDAEMPDQIATIRQWAGYDAVSATDVQLLDSLGIDTDDTKQYKIPSWVKKNLGKWVIDGKITIKEMAVALENLKYRALLD
;
A
#
# COMPACT_ATOMS: atom_id res chain seq x y z
N SER A 1 -25.71 -8.63 -37.92
CA SER A 1 -27.13 -9.05 -37.99
C SER A 1 -27.95 -8.20 -37.04
N THR A 2 -29.01 -7.53 -37.50
CA THR A 2 -29.92 -6.75 -36.64
C THR A 2 -31.07 -7.60 -36.13
N ALA A 3 -31.34 -7.54 -34.83
CA ALA A 3 -32.51 -8.14 -34.20
C ALA A 3 -33.80 -7.46 -34.68
N SER A 4 -34.74 -8.27 -35.17
CA SER A 4 -36.15 -7.92 -35.31
C SER A 4 -36.93 -8.89 -34.43
N GLY A 5 -37.74 -8.38 -33.51
CA GLY A 5 -38.72 -9.18 -32.75
C GLY A 5 -38.17 -10.09 -31.63
N GLY A 6 -37.11 -9.69 -30.92
CA GLY A 6 -36.57 -10.48 -29.79
C GLY A 6 -35.67 -11.65 -30.20
N ASN A 7 -35.19 -11.66 -31.45
CA ASN A 7 -34.26 -12.66 -31.97
C ASN A 7 -32.92 -12.03 -32.34
N ILE A 8 -31.81 -12.77 -32.22
CA ILE A 8 -30.47 -12.40 -32.69
C ILE A 8 -29.99 -13.40 -33.73
N ASN A 9 -29.18 -12.98 -34.72
CA ASN A 9 -28.55 -13.93 -35.63
C ASN A 9 -27.07 -14.11 -35.28
N VAL A 10 -26.66 -15.34 -35.03
CA VAL A 10 -25.29 -15.74 -34.69
C VAL A 10 -24.84 -16.78 -35.72
N GLY A 11 -23.72 -16.54 -36.42
CA GLY A 11 -23.18 -17.50 -37.38
C GLY A 11 -24.14 -17.89 -38.50
N GLY A 12 -25.03 -16.99 -38.92
CA GLY A 12 -26.05 -17.25 -39.95
C GLY A 12 -27.33 -17.94 -39.45
N SER A 13 -27.39 -18.31 -38.17
CA SER A 13 -28.59 -18.91 -37.54
C SER A 13 -29.32 -17.89 -36.67
N THR A 14 -30.66 -17.92 -36.69
CA THR A 14 -31.52 -17.06 -35.86
C THR A 14 -31.83 -17.74 -34.53
N PHE A 15 -31.61 -17.04 -33.43
CA PHE A 15 -31.90 -17.50 -32.07
C PHE A 15 -32.86 -16.54 -31.38
N ASN A 16 -33.81 -17.08 -30.64
CA ASN A 16 -34.66 -16.30 -29.77
C ASN A 16 -33.92 -15.93 -28.48
N LEU A 17 -33.93 -14.65 -28.09
CA LEU A 17 -33.20 -14.13 -26.93
C LEU A 17 -33.64 -14.80 -25.63
N ASN A 18 -34.93 -15.12 -25.50
CA ASN A 18 -35.56 -15.71 -24.32
C ASN A 18 -35.04 -17.14 -24.06
N SER A 19 -34.53 -17.80 -25.10
CA SER A 19 -33.98 -19.15 -25.05
C SER A 19 -32.50 -19.23 -25.37
N TYR A 20 -31.83 -18.09 -25.56
CA TYR A 20 -30.44 -18.07 -25.98
C TYR A 20 -29.52 -18.46 -24.81
N LYS A 21 -29.00 -19.68 -24.88
CA LYS A 21 -28.01 -20.21 -23.93
C LYS A 21 -26.69 -20.37 -24.66
N SER A 22 -25.74 -19.50 -24.37
CA SER A 22 -24.39 -19.56 -24.94
C SER A 22 -23.36 -19.25 -23.88
N GLY A 23 -22.16 -19.81 -24.04
CA GLY A 23 -21.06 -19.67 -23.09
C GLY A 23 -21.48 -20.04 -21.67
N THR A 24 -21.47 -19.05 -20.79
CA THR A 24 -21.81 -19.16 -19.36
C THR A 24 -23.20 -18.61 -19.01
N LEU A 25 -23.99 -18.18 -20.00
CA LEU A 25 -25.27 -17.48 -19.82
C LEU A 25 -26.48 -18.42 -19.62
N SER A 26 -26.30 -19.55 -18.93
CA SER A 26 -27.33 -20.60 -18.86
C SER A 26 -28.67 -20.19 -18.21
N ASN A 27 -28.67 -19.10 -17.43
CA ASN A 27 -29.81 -18.57 -16.67
C ASN A 27 -30.02 -17.05 -16.82
N VAL A 28 -29.51 -16.45 -17.91
CA VAL A 28 -29.62 -14.99 -18.12
C VAL A 28 -30.77 -14.70 -19.10
N ASP A 29 -31.69 -13.83 -18.70
CA ASP A 29 -32.72 -13.30 -19.59
C ASP A 29 -32.18 -12.10 -20.38
N LEU A 30 -31.82 -12.33 -21.65
CA LEU A 30 -31.31 -11.30 -22.55
C LEU A 30 -32.42 -10.47 -23.22
N THR A 31 -33.70 -10.75 -22.94
CA THR A 31 -34.80 -9.88 -23.39
C THR A 31 -34.90 -8.61 -22.56
N VAL A 32 -34.36 -8.65 -21.33
CA VAL A 32 -34.23 -7.49 -20.45
C VAL A 32 -32.88 -6.80 -20.72
N PRO A 33 -32.85 -5.46 -20.86
CA PRO A 33 -31.60 -4.73 -20.97
C PRO A 33 -30.70 -4.95 -19.76
N GLN A 34 -29.40 -5.13 -20.01
CA GLN A 34 -28.39 -5.33 -18.97
C GLN A 34 -27.87 -3.97 -18.48
N ASN A 35 -27.66 -3.81 -17.18
CA ASN A 35 -27.17 -2.56 -16.61
C ASN A 35 -25.66 -2.61 -16.39
N ILE A 36 -24.92 -1.71 -17.02
CA ILE A 36 -23.47 -1.55 -16.86
C ILE A 36 -23.19 -0.11 -16.45
N GLY A 37 -22.79 0.13 -15.19
CA GLY A 37 -22.47 1.46 -14.67
C GLY A 37 -23.56 2.52 -14.92
N GLY A 38 -24.84 2.13 -14.82
CA GLY A 38 -26.00 3.00 -15.07
C GLY A 38 -26.45 3.08 -16.53
N GLN A 39 -25.74 2.44 -17.47
CA GLN A 39 -26.17 2.34 -18.86
C GLN A 39 -27.01 1.09 -19.10
N SER A 40 -28.16 1.26 -19.74
CA SER A 40 -29.08 0.18 -20.11
C SER A 40 -28.74 -0.37 -21.51
N ILE A 41 -28.24 -1.60 -21.55
CA ILE A 41 -27.70 -2.25 -22.75
C ILE A 41 -28.67 -3.33 -23.24
N ALA A 42 -29.40 -3.04 -24.31
CA ALA A 42 -30.23 -4.04 -24.99
C ALA A 42 -29.40 -4.88 -25.97
N VAL A 43 -29.61 -6.20 -25.97
CA VAL A 43 -28.95 -7.09 -26.93
C VAL A 43 -29.76 -7.13 -28.22
N ASN A 44 -29.20 -6.58 -29.29
CA ASN A 44 -29.84 -6.57 -30.62
C ASN A 44 -28.94 -7.14 -31.72
N LYS A 45 -27.65 -7.33 -31.44
CA LYS A 45 -26.69 -7.91 -32.35
C LYS A 45 -25.86 -8.93 -31.60
N ALA A 46 -25.45 -9.97 -32.30
CA ALA A 46 -24.56 -10.96 -31.74
C ALA A 46 -23.59 -11.48 -32.81
N VAL A 47 -22.34 -11.70 -32.44
CA VAL A 47 -21.28 -12.21 -33.32
C VAL A 47 -20.47 -13.24 -32.55
N ASN A 48 -20.42 -14.47 -33.05
CA ASN A 48 -19.53 -15.49 -32.49
C ASN A 48 -18.10 -15.24 -32.97
N MET A 49 -17.16 -15.24 -32.04
CA MET A 49 -15.75 -15.11 -32.30
C MET A 49 -15.05 -16.45 -32.12
N THR A 50 -14.34 -16.88 -33.16
CA THR A 50 -13.47 -18.04 -33.13
C THR A 50 -12.03 -17.58 -33.33
N SER A 51 -11.10 -18.10 -32.52
CA SER A 51 -9.67 -17.80 -32.67
C SER A 51 -9.04 -18.52 -33.87
N GLY A 52 -9.75 -19.50 -34.43
CA GLY A 52 -9.23 -20.42 -35.45
C GLY A 52 -8.46 -21.60 -34.84
N GLN A 53 -8.28 -21.63 -33.52
CA GLN A 53 -7.65 -22.74 -32.78
C GLN A 53 -8.48 -23.07 -31.54
N SER A 54 -9.05 -24.28 -31.53
CA SER A 54 -9.95 -24.73 -30.48
C SER A 54 -9.35 -24.52 -29.09
N GLY A 55 -10.06 -23.74 -28.25
CA GLY A 55 -9.68 -23.49 -26.86
C GLY A 55 -8.56 -22.46 -26.67
N ILE A 56 -7.99 -21.89 -27.73
CA ILE A 56 -6.95 -20.87 -27.64
C ILE A 56 -7.57 -19.46 -27.65
N PRO A 57 -7.41 -18.64 -26.61
CA PRO A 57 -7.97 -17.30 -26.57
C PRO A 57 -7.41 -16.37 -27.67
N VAL A 58 -8.25 -15.47 -28.17
CA VAL A 58 -7.80 -14.33 -28.98
C VAL A 58 -7.23 -13.27 -28.05
N THR A 59 -5.94 -12.95 -28.20
CA THR A 59 -5.30 -11.86 -27.47
C THR A 59 -5.18 -10.64 -28.37
N ILE A 60 -5.78 -9.52 -27.97
CA ILE A 60 -5.70 -8.24 -28.67
C ILE A 60 -4.74 -7.31 -27.93
N LYS A 61 -3.81 -6.71 -28.67
CA LYS A 61 -2.77 -5.80 -28.18
C LYS A 61 -2.70 -4.56 -29.08
N ASN A 62 -2.07 -3.52 -28.55
CA ASN A 62 -1.76 -2.31 -29.30
C ASN A 62 -0.32 -1.89 -29.01
N ASN A 63 0.49 -1.74 -30.06
CA ASN A 63 1.90 -1.41 -29.95
C ASN A 63 2.15 -0.04 -29.30
N ALA A 64 1.17 0.87 -29.31
CA ALA A 64 1.26 2.15 -28.63
C ALA A 64 1.15 2.04 -27.09
N ILE A 65 0.59 0.94 -26.58
CA ILE A 65 0.47 0.64 -25.14
C ILE A 65 0.84 -0.84 -24.88
N PRO A 66 2.12 -1.20 -25.04
CA PRO A 66 2.56 -2.60 -25.07
C PRO A 66 2.31 -3.38 -23.77
N ASN A 67 2.14 -2.65 -22.67
CA ASN A 67 1.90 -3.18 -21.32
C ASN A 67 0.42 -3.49 -21.04
N ILE A 68 -0.45 -3.39 -22.06
CA ILE A 68 -1.89 -3.62 -21.90
C ILE A 68 -2.36 -4.59 -22.97
N SER A 69 -3.18 -5.55 -22.54
CA SER A 69 -3.79 -6.52 -23.45
C SER A 69 -5.18 -6.90 -22.99
N ALA A 70 -6.00 -7.36 -23.93
CA ALA A 70 -7.25 -8.03 -23.60
C ALA A 70 -7.27 -9.43 -24.23
N SER A 71 -7.86 -10.39 -23.51
CA SER A 71 -7.98 -11.78 -23.94
C SER A 71 -9.45 -12.18 -23.98
N ILE A 72 -9.85 -12.76 -25.11
CA ILE A 72 -11.21 -13.21 -25.37
C ILE A 72 -11.14 -14.73 -25.55
N PRO A 73 -11.79 -15.54 -24.70
CA PRO A 73 -11.79 -16.99 -24.85
C PRO A 73 -12.29 -17.44 -26.22
N ASP A 74 -11.80 -18.58 -26.72
CA ASP A 74 -12.27 -19.13 -27.98
C ASP A 74 -13.78 -19.46 -27.93
N GLY A 75 -14.47 -19.24 -29.05
CA GLY A 75 -15.91 -19.46 -29.18
C GLY A 75 -16.76 -18.54 -28.30
N THR A 76 -16.26 -17.36 -27.92
CA THR A 76 -17.04 -16.34 -27.20
C THR A 76 -17.98 -15.64 -28.18
N THR A 77 -19.22 -15.43 -27.77
CA THR A 77 -20.18 -14.59 -28.49
C THR A 77 -20.20 -13.19 -27.92
N VAL A 78 -19.95 -12.21 -28.78
CA VAL A 78 -20.11 -10.78 -28.50
C VAL A 78 -21.58 -10.43 -28.67
N LEU A 79 -22.18 -9.83 -27.65
CA LEU A 79 -23.56 -9.36 -27.61
C LEU A 79 -23.54 -7.84 -27.56
N ALA A 80 -24.30 -7.17 -28.42
CA ALA A 80 -24.22 -5.71 -28.53
C ALA A 80 -25.55 -5.05 -28.89
N PRO A 81 -25.69 -3.73 -28.64
CA PRO A 81 -26.78 -2.92 -29.15
C PRO A 81 -26.81 -2.81 -30.68
N SER A 82 -27.93 -2.33 -31.21
CA SER A 82 -28.14 -2.11 -32.65
C SER A 82 -27.11 -1.15 -33.27
N GLY A 83 -26.57 -0.21 -32.49
CA GLY A 83 -25.56 0.77 -32.91
C GLY A 83 -24.16 0.21 -33.16
N TRP A 84 -23.88 -1.05 -32.80
CA TRP A 84 -22.56 -1.64 -33.02
C TRP A 84 -22.28 -1.90 -34.50
N ASP A 85 -21.08 -1.53 -34.96
CA ASP A 85 -20.60 -1.72 -36.33
C ASP A 85 -20.00 -3.11 -36.60
N GLY A 86 -19.93 -3.97 -35.59
CA GLY A 86 -19.37 -5.31 -35.69
C GLY A 86 -17.86 -5.38 -35.49
N LYS A 87 -17.20 -4.29 -35.06
CA LYS A 87 -15.75 -4.25 -34.82
C LYS A 87 -15.40 -4.19 -33.33
N ILE A 88 -14.31 -4.84 -32.97
CA ILE A 88 -13.65 -4.71 -31.66
C ILE A 88 -12.32 -4.00 -31.90
N ALA A 89 -12.19 -2.80 -31.37
CA ALA A 89 -10.91 -2.10 -31.34
C ALA A 89 -10.00 -2.71 -30.26
N PRO A 90 -8.69 -2.87 -30.54
CA PRO A 90 -7.73 -3.24 -29.50
C PRO A 90 -7.67 -2.15 -28.42
N PRO A 91 -7.16 -2.46 -27.22
CA PRO A 91 -6.93 -1.47 -26.19
C PRO A 91 -6.19 -0.25 -26.75
N LYS A 92 -6.62 0.94 -26.40
CA LYS A 92 -5.90 2.20 -26.66
C LYS A 92 -6.03 3.10 -25.44
N THR A 93 -5.19 4.14 -25.35
CA THR A 93 -5.34 5.18 -24.32
C THR A 93 -6.75 5.78 -24.38
N GLY A 94 -7.44 5.79 -23.24
CA GLY A 94 -8.77 6.37 -23.08
C GLY A 94 -8.72 7.76 -22.42
N SER A 95 -9.91 8.32 -22.15
CA SER A 95 -10.05 9.64 -21.51
C SER A 95 -10.34 9.51 -20.02
N SER A 96 -9.58 10.22 -19.19
CA SER A 96 -9.79 10.35 -17.74
C SER A 96 -10.97 11.24 -17.34
N SER A 97 -11.68 11.84 -18.30
CA SER A 97 -12.88 12.65 -18.05
C SER A 97 -13.97 11.87 -17.32
N GLY A 98 -14.81 12.58 -16.58
CA GLY A 98 -16.02 12.04 -15.95
C GLY A 98 -16.02 12.20 -14.44
N THR A 99 -17.15 11.83 -13.84
CA THR A 99 -17.38 11.87 -12.39
C THR A 99 -16.98 10.54 -11.79
N THR A 100 -16.07 10.55 -10.82
CA THR A 100 -15.63 9.37 -10.07
C THR A 100 -16.49 9.10 -8.84
N PRO A 101 -16.48 7.86 -8.33
CA PRO A 101 -17.02 7.57 -7.00
C PRO A 101 -16.35 8.45 -5.95
N SER A 102 -17.09 8.77 -4.89
CA SER A 102 -16.56 9.56 -3.78
C SER A 102 -15.31 8.89 -3.21
N GLY A 103 -14.27 9.69 -2.94
CA GLY A 103 -13.01 9.17 -2.44
C GLY A 103 -12.06 8.65 -3.51
N PHE A 104 -12.38 8.83 -4.81
CA PHE A 104 -11.46 8.52 -5.91
C PHE A 104 -11.29 9.67 -6.91
N SER A 105 -10.13 9.69 -7.57
CA SER A 105 -9.89 10.35 -8.86
C SER A 105 -9.43 9.29 -9.88
N VAL A 106 -9.52 9.60 -11.18
CA VAL A 106 -9.02 8.69 -12.22
C VAL A 106 -7.49 8.73 -12.20
N GLY A 107 -6.86 7.57 -12.09
CA GLY A 107 -5.42 7.38 -12.04
C GLY A 107 -4.74 7.51 -13.40
N GLY A 108 -3.43 7.25 -13.43
CA GLY A 108 -2.58 7.48 -14.61
C GLY A 108 -2.82 6.51 -15.78
N THR A 109 -3.53 5.41 -15.56
CA THR A 109 -3.80 4.42 -16.60
C THR A 109 -5.29 4.42 -16.93
N VAL A 110 -5.62 4.82 -18.15
CA VAL A 110 -6.98 4.74 -18.70
C VAL A 110 -6.91 4.15 -20.09
N ILE A 111 -7.69 3.10 -20.33
CA ILE A 111 -7.80 2.45 -21.63
C ILE A 111 -9.24 2.30 -22.08
N GLU A 112 -9.45 2.44 -23.37
CA GLU A 112 -10.68 2.05 -24.05
C GLU A 112 -10.40 0.80 -24.88
N VAL A 113 -11.23 -0.22 -24.73
CA VAL A 113 -11.19 -1.46 -25.51
C VAL A 113 -12.59 -1.81 -26.00
N GLY A 114 -12.71 -2.42 -27.17
CA GLY A 114 -14.02 -2.74 -27.74
C GLY A 114 -14.55 -1.65 -28.66
N SER A 115 -15.63 -0.97 -28.27
CA SER A 115 -16.27 0.05 -29.11
C SER A 115 -16.30 1.42 -28.41
N PRO A 116 -16.01 2.53 -29.13
CA PRO A 116 -16.08 3.87 -28.55
C PRO A 116 -17.51 4.37 -28.33
N THR A 117 -18.51 3.77 -28.98
CA THR A 117 -19.89 4.30 -29.02
C THR A 117 -20.92 3.41 -28.31
N VAL A 118 -20.60 2.14 -28.06
CA VAL A 118 -21.48 1.19 -27.37
C VAL A 118 -20.71 0.30 -26.42
N VAL A 119 -21.37 -0.18 -25.37
CA VAL A 119 -20.82 -1.25 -24.53
C VAL A 119 -21.00 -2.58 -25.24
N LEU A 120 -19.93 -3.38 -25.31
CA LEU A 120 -20.00 -4.75 -25.81
C LEU A 120 -20.09 -5.70 -24.63
N LEU A 121 -21.04 -6.62 -24.68
CA LEU A 121 -21.20 -7.70 -23.71
C LEU A 121 -20.64 -9.01 -24.27
N PHE A 122 -20.30 -9.95 -23.40
CA PHE A 122 -19.77 -11.26 -23.79
C PHE A 122 -20.54 -12.37 -23.09
N ASP A 123 -20.69 -13.53 -23.73
CA ASP A 123 -21.32 -14.71 -23.14
C ASP A 123 -20.35 -15.56 -22.29
N LYS A 124 -19.05 -15.30 -22.40
CA LYS A 124 -17.97 -15.82 -21.58
C LYS A 124 -17.18 -14.64 -21.03
N PRO A 125 -16.62 -14.75 -19.82
CA PRO A 125 -15.84 -13.67 -19.25
C PRO A 125 -14.55 -13.48 -20.06
N VAL A 126 -14.24 -12.21 -20.33
CA VAL A 126 -13.02 -11.76 -20.99
C VAL A 126 -12.09 -11.16 -19.94
N THR A 127 -10.80 -11.07 -20.25
CA THR A 127 -9.82 -10.49 -19.33
C THR A 127 -9.16 -9.26 -19.93
N VAL A 128 -8.96 -8.22 -19.12
CA VAL A 128 -8.11 -7.06 -19.44
C VAL A 128 -6.92 -7.07 -18.47
N LEU A 129 -5.70 -7.13 -18.99
CA LEU A 129 -4.47 -7.02 -18.20
C LEU A 129 -3.96 -5.59 -18.29
N LEU A 130 -3.81 -4.95 -17.13
CA LEU A 130 -3.21 -3.64 -16.94
C LEU A 130 -1.87 -3.85 -16.23
N SER A 131 -0.77 -3.96 -16.99
CA SER A 131 0.54 -4.14 -16.37
C SER A 131 1.06 -2.85 -15.74
N GLY A 132 1.72 -2.98 -14.58
CA GLY A 132 2.19 -1.86 -13.76
C GLY A 132 1.08 -1.10 -13.04
N VAL A 133 -0.15 -1.62 -13.02
CA VAL A 133 -1.28 -1.03 -12.30
C VAL A 133 -1.58 -1.84 -11.05
N THR A 134 -1.61 -1.18 -9.90
CA THR A 134 -2.03 -1.73 -8.62
C THR A 134 -3.06 -0.79 -7.96
N GLY A 135 -3.77 -1.27 -6.94
CA GLY A 135 -4.78 -0.49 -6.23
C GLY A 135 -6.17 -0.57 -6.85
N ALA A 136 -6.99 0.44 -6.58
CA ALA A 136 -8.38 0.47 -7.03
C ALA A 136 -8.47 0.66 -8.55
N VAL A 137 -9.38 -0.06 -9.18
CA VAL A 137 -9.69 0.07 -10.61
C VAL A 137 -11.18 0.29 -10.82
N GLY A 138 -11.53 0.86 -11.97
CA GLY A 138 -12.89 1.19 -12.33
C GLY A 138 -13.13 1.08 -13.82
N TYR A 139 -14.39 1.30 -14.20
CA TYR A 139 -14.80 1.39 -15.59
C TYR A 139 -15.76 2.55 -15.82
N LYS A 140 -15.80 3.04 -17.05
CA LYS A 140 -16.74 4.05 -17.54
C LYS A 140 -17.42 3.53 -18.81
N PRO A 141 -18.70 3.16 -18.74
CA PRO A 141 -19.47 2.67 -19.89
C PRO A 141 -19.46 3.68 -21.06
N ALA A 142 -19.46 3.18 -22.30
CA ALA A 142 -19.59 4.04 -23.47
C ALA A 142 -20.92 4.83 -23.40
N GLY A 143 -20.87 6.13 -23.68
CA GLY A 143 -22.01 7.04 -23.52
C GLY A 143 -22.28 7.52 -22.09
N SER A 144 -21.54 7.02 -21.08
CA SER A 144 -21.58 7.52 -19.71
C SER A 144 -20.48 8.55 -19.45
N ASN A 145 -20.77 9.51 -18.57
CA ASN A 145 -19.76 10.38 -17.97
C ASN A 145 -19.44 9.99 -16.51
N THR A 146 -19.97 8.88 -16.02
CA THR A 146 -19.80 8.42 -14.63
C THR A 146 -18.93 7.17 -14.61
N TRP A 147 -17.89 7.22 -13.79
CA TRP A 147 -17.04 6.08 -13.49
C TRP A 147 -17.65 5.25 -12.37
N THR A 148 -17.50 3.93 -12.49
CA THR A 148 -17.92 2.93 -11.50
C THR A 148 -16.68 2.21 -10.98
N GLN A 149 -16.55 2.07 -9.66
CA GLN A 149 -15.46 1.27 -9.07
C GLN A 149 -15.75 -0.22 -9.23
N ILE A 150 -14.73 -0.99 -9.56
CA ILE A 150 -14.76 -2.45 -9.47
C ILE A 150 -14.46 -2.81 -8.01
N THR A 151 -15.50 -3.13 -7.25
CA THR A 151 -15.37 -3.48 -5.82
C THR A 151 -15.21 -4.98 -5.60
N ASN A 152 -15.61 -5.80 -6.57
CA ASN A 152 -15.51 -7.25 -6.47
C ASN A 152 -14.06 -7.69 -6.71
N VAL A 153 -13.51 -8.43 -5.76
CA VAL A 153 -12.21 -9.10 -5.93
C VAL A 153 -12.46 -10.48 -6.56
N CYS A 154 -11.71 -10.83 -7.61
CA CYS A 154 -11.80 -12.18 -8.15
C CYS A 154 -11.23 -13.18 -7.13
N GLY A 155 -11.87 -14.33 -6.97
CA GLY A 155 -11.31 -15.46 -6.22
C GLY A 155 -10.20 -16.17 -6.99
N GLU A 156 -9.69 -17.24 -6.39
CA GLU A 156 -8.60 -18.08 -6.91
C GLU A 156 -7.27 -17.31 -7.07
N THR A 157 -6.57 -17.48 -8.20
CA THR A 157 -5.20 -16.98 -8.39
C THR A 157 -5.14 -15.96 -9.53
N PHE A 158 -4.09 -15.13 -9.55
CA PHE A 158 -3.89 -14.17 -10.63
C PHE A 158 -3.80 -14.83 -12.01
N THR A 159 -3.20 -16.02 -12.11
CA THR A 159 -3.07 -16.77 -13.38
C THR A 159 -4.38 -17.42 -13.82
N SER A 160 -5.20 -17.87 -12.87
CA SER A 160 -6.51 -18.47 -13.13
C SER A 160 -7.57 -17.92 -12.16
N PRO A 161 -8.08 -16.70 -12.41
CA PRO A 161 -9.07 -16.08 -11.54
C PRO A 161 -10.46 -16.69 -11.71
N SER A 162 -11.27 -16.68 -10.66
CA SER A 162 -12.67 -17.06 -10.76
C SER A 162 -13.46 -16.08 -11.64
N ASN A 163 -14.49 -16.58 -12.32
CA ASN A 163 -15.38 -15.75 -13.13
C ASN A 163 -16.36 -14.96 -12.25
N PRO A 164 -16.61 -13.65 -12.54
CA PRO A 164 -17.68 -12.91 -11.88
C PRO A 164 -19.05 -13.42 -12.32
N THR A 165 -20.12 -12.93 -11.69
CA THR A 165 -21.49 -13.16 -12.17
C THR A 165 -21.80 -12.21 -13.32
N PHE A 166 -22.38 -12.72 -14.41
CA PHE A 166 -22.83 -11.89 -15.53
C PHE A 166 -23.88 -10.86 -15.08
N PRO A 167 -23.84 -9.60 -15.57
CA PRO A 167 -22.90 -9.06 -16.56
C PRO A 167 -21.70 -8.34 -15.92
N GLY A 168 -21.39 -8.61 -14.67
CA GLY A 168 -20.45 -7.83 -13.87
C GLY A 168 -18.99 -8.11 -14.13
N GLU A 169 -18.19 -7.63 -13.20
CA GLU A 169 -16.75 -7.61 -13.25
C GLU A 169 -16.14 -7.88 -11.88
N CYS A 170 -14.88 -8.32 -11.89
CA CYS A 170 -14.02 -8.38 -10.71
C CYS A 170 -12.58 -8.05 -11.11
N SER A 171 -11.75 -7.69 -10.14
CA SER A 171 -10.32 -7.46 -10.34
C SER A 171 -9.46 -8.30 -9.40
N ILE A 172 -8.26 -8.65 -9.83
CA ILE A 172 -7.23 -9.30 -9.02
C ILE A 172 -5.87 -8.69 -9.36
N SER A 173 -5.02 -8.51 -8.36
CA SER A 173 -3.65 -8.02 -8.54
C SER A 173 -2.64 -9.03 -8.00
N ASN A 174 -1.46 -9.09 -8.62
CA ASN A 174 -0.30 -9.84 -8.13
C ASN A 174 0.73 -8.92 -7.42
N GLY A 175 0.35 -7.69 -7.08
CA GLY A 175 1.23 -6.69 -6.49
C GLY A 175 2.01 -5.84 -7.50
N VAL A 176 1.93 -6.15 -8.80
CA VAL A 176 2.58 -5.40 -9.90
C VAL A 176 1.59 -5.03 -10.99
N ASP A 177 0.80 -6.01 -11.41
CA ASP A 177 -0.19 -5.91 -12.46
C ASP A 177 -1.60 -6.09 -11.87
N THR A 178 -2.60 -5.55 -12.58
CA THR A 178 -4.01 -5.80 -12.30
C THR A 178 -4.66 -6.47 -13.48
N LYS A 179 -5.38 -7.56 -13.23
CA LYS A 179 -6.21 -8.25 -14.19
C LYS A 179 -7.68 -8.02 -13.84
N ILE A 180 -8.44 -7.52 -14.80
CA ILE A 180 -9.89 -7.36 -14.70
C ILE A 180 -10.52 -8.53 -15.46
N VAL A 181 -11.39 -9.29 -14.79
CA VAL A 181 -12.25 -10.30 -15.41
C VAL A 181 -13.63 -9.70 -15.52
N THR A 182 -14.21 -9.66 -16.72
CA THR A 182 -15.46 -8.92 -16.98
C THR A 182 -16.27 -9.57 -18.09
N TYR A 183 -17.58 -9.31 -18.11
CA TYR A 183 -18.45 -9.63 -19.24
C TYR A 183 -18.70 -8.46 -20.18
N HIS A 184 -18.00 -7.35 -20.01
CA HIS A 184 -18.16 -6.19 -20.87
C HIS A 184 -16.85 -5.53 -21.26
N PHE A 185 -16.81 -4.97 -22.46
CA PHE A 185 -15.75 -4.07 -22.90
C PHE A 185 -16.25 -2.65 -22.98
N THR A 186 -15.45 -1.78 -22.38
CA THR A 186 -15.68 -0.35 -22.31
C THR A 186 -14.37 0.36 -21.94
N THR A 187 -14.43 1.57 -21.37
CA THR A 187 -13.26 2.22 -20.78
C THR A 187 -12.98 1.64 -19.40
N PHE A 188 -11.75 1.23 -19.14
CA PHE A 188 -11.24 0.83 -17.83
C PHE A 188 -10.13 1.78 -17.40
N GLY A 189 -9.93 1.93 -16.09
CA GLY A 189 -8.83 2.73 -15.59
C GLY A 189 -8.49 2.44 -14.15
N SER A 190 -7.29 2.85 -13.76
CA SER A 190 -6.90 2.91 -12.35
C SER A 190 -7.61 4.06 -11.67
N PHE A 191 -7.83 3.94 -10.37
CA PHE A 191 -8.23 5.02 -9.50
C PHE A 191 -7.11 5.32 -8.51
N SER A 192 -6.95 6.60 -8.22
CA SER A 192 -6.19 7.07 -7.08
C SER A 192 -7.18 7.43 -5.98
N SER A 193 -6.91 7.03 -4.74
CA SER A 193 -7.74 7.47 -3.60
C SER A 193 -7.66 8.99 -3.49
N SER A 194 -8.78 9.68 -3.64
CA SER A 194 -8.90 11.06 -3.18
C SER A 194 -9.25 10.98 -1.69
N SER A 195 -8.29 11.27 -0.83
CA SER A 195 -8.62 11.53 0.58
C SER A 195 -9.69 12.62 0.59
N GLY A 196 -10.83 12.34 1.23
CA GLY A 196 -12.01 13.20 1.17
C GLY A 196 -11.70 14.61 1.66
N SER A 197 -11.49 15.53 0.71
CA SER A 197 -11.30 16.94 1.01
C SER A 197 -12.67 17.60 1.09
N ARG A 198 -13.08 17.92 2.32
CA ARG A 198 -14.20 18.82 2.58
C ARG A 198 -13.82 20.21 2.05
N GLY A 199 -14.56 20.66 1.04
CA GLY A 199 -14.79 22.09 0.79
C GLY A 199 -13.75 22.84 -0.05
N GLY A 200 -14.19 23.20 -1.27
CA GLY A 200 -14.05 24.52 -1.89
C GLY A 200 -12.72 25.28 -1.81
N GLY A 201 -12.09 25.45 -2.97
CA GLY A 201 -11.13 26.52 -3.24
C GLY A 201 -10.15 26.09 -4.29
N GLY A 202 -10.08 26.79 -5.43
CA GLY A 202 -9.03 26.58 -6.43
C GLY A 202 -7.67 26.79 -5.77
N GLY A 203 -7.02 25.68 -5.41
CA GLY A 203 -5.76 25.63 -4.70
C GLY A 203 -4.90 24.53 -5.29
N ASP A 204 -3.61 24.78 -5.33
CA ASP A 204 -2.57 23.85 -5.78
C ASP A 204 -2.83 22.39 -5.41
N SER A 205 -2.88 21.53 -6.43
CA SER A 205 -3.11 20.09 -6.35
C SER A 205 -1.92 19.30 -6.88
N THR A 206 -0.75 19.95 -6.99
CA THR A 206 0.45 19.34 -7.55
C THR A 206 1.28 18.78 -6.41
N PRO A 207 1.57 17.47 -6.38
CA PRO A 207 2.45 16.92 -5.36
C PRO A 207 3.89 17.39 -5.56
N PRO A 208 4.72 17.29 -4.52
CA PRO A 208 6.17 17.34 -4.67
C PRO A 208 6.66 16.35 -5.74
N SER A 209 7.82 16.62 -6.31
CA SER A 209 8.35 15.88 -7.45
C SER A 209 9.86 15.65 -7.35
N ILE A 210 10.30 14.47 -7.79
CA ILE A 210 11.71 14.10 -7.97
C ILE A 210 12.17 14.12 -9.43
N VAL A 211 11.32 14.57 -10.35
CA VAL A 211 11.59 14.60 -11.80
C VAL A 211 11.44 16.00 -12.39
N THR A 212 10.63 16.86 -11.77
CA THR A 212 10.34 18.19 -12.30
C THR A 212 11.50 19.13 -12.04
N THR A 213 12.08 19.71 -13.09
CA THR A 213 13.30 20.53 -13.04
C THR A 213 14.55 19.78 -12.56
N PHE A 214 14.57 18.44 -12.68
CA PHE A 214 15.75 17.62 -12.45
C PHE A 214 16.42 17.36 -13.79
N ASP A 215 17.58 17.99 -14.01
CA ASP A 215 18.39 17.74 -15.20
C ASP A 215 19.43 16.65 -14.92
N SER A 216 20.57 17.03 -14.33
CA SER A 216 21.69 16.12 -13.95
C SER A 216 21.80 15.95 -12.43
N GLU A 217 20.70 16.15 -11.71
CA GLU A 217 20.64 16.05 -10.26
C GLU A 217 20.15 14.66 -9.83
N PHE A 218 20.50 14.29 -8.61
CA PHE A 218 20.16 12.99 -8.04
C PHE A 218 19.14 13.17 -6.92
N PRO A 219 17.86 12.80 -7.13
CA PRO A 219 16.83 12.95 -6.12
C PRO A 219 17.09 12.15 -4.85
N VAL A 220 17.77 11.00 -4.95
CA VAL A 220 18.17 10.20 -3.78
C VAL A 220 19.68 10.04 -3.76
N THR A 221 20.28 10.29 -2.60
CA THR A 221 21.67 9.94 -2.33
C THR A 221 21.79 9.20 -1.01
N ILE A 222 22.76 8.29 -0.92
CA ILE A 222 23.10 7.57 0.30
C ILE A 222 24.61 7.68 0.47
N ASN A 223 25.04 8.26 1.59
CA ASN A 223 26.44 8.49 1.92
C ASN A 223 26.81 7.73 3.19
N ASP A 224 27.67 6.73 3.05
CA ASP A 224 28.18 5.87 4.14
C ASP A 224 29.36 6.49 4.92
N GLY A 225 29.70 7.75 4.64
CA GLY A 225 30.85 8.45 5.20
C GLY A 225 32.13 8.34 4.36
N MET A 226 32.20 7.39 3.42
CA MET A 226 33.33 7.20 2.49
C MET A 226 32.94 7.50 1.04
N THR A 227 31.77 7.03 0.62
CA THR A 227 31.26 7.09 -0.74
C THR A 227 29.84 7.65 -0.77
N ILE A 228 29.55 8.46 -1.78
CA ILE A 228 28.21 8.95 -2.06
C ILE A 228 27.67 8.15 -3.23
N SER A 229 26.66 7.32 -2.97
CA SER A 229 25.88 6.66 -4.00
C SER A 229 24.70 7.57 -4.37
N SER A 230 24.58 7.91 -5.64
CA SER A 230 23.61 8.88 -6.14
C SER A 230 22.74 8.26 -7.23
N TYR A 231 21.42 8.47 -7.14
CA TYR A 231 20.45 7.79 -7.98
C TYR A 231 19.51 8.77 -8.68
N THR A 232 19.33 8.61 -9.99
CA THR A 232 18.33 9.35 -10.76
C THR A 232 16.94 8.77 -10.51
N ALA A 233 15.88 9.53 -10.80
CA ALA A 233 14.51 9.03 -10.69
C ALA A 233 14.24 7.77 -11.53
N GLU A 234 14.91 7.65 -12.69
CA GLU A 234 14.81 6.47 -13.56
C GLU A 234 15.54 5.24 -12.98
N GLN A 235 16.56 5.42 -12.15
CA GLN A 235 17.22 4.29 -11.49
C GLN A 235 16.38 3.74 -10.34
N LEU A 236 15.54 4.58 -9.72
CA LEU A 236 14.71 4.21 -8.57
C LEU A 236 13.50 3.32 -8.92
N ILE A 237 13.23 3.07 -10.21
CA ILE A 237 12.18 2.11 -10.63
C ILE A 237 12.67 0.65 -10.67
N ASN A 238 13.95 0.39 -10.36
CA ASN A 238 14.57 -0.94 -10.29
C ASN A 238 15.40 -1.06 -9.00
N PRO A 239 15.82 -2.27 -8.59
CA PRO A 239 16.82 -2.46 -7.55
C PRO A 239 18.07 -1.62 -7.82
N ILE A 240 18.48 -0.86 -6.82
CA ILE A 240 19.68 -0.01 -6.89
C ILE A 240 20.88 -0.72 -6.28
N LYS A 241 22.08 -0.13 -6.45
CA LYS A 241 23.27 -0.63 -5.76
C LYS A 241 23.06 -0.47 -4.25
N THR A 242 23.07 -1.60 -3.52
CA THR A 242 23.00 -1.61 -2.06
C THR A 242 24.21 -0.91 -1.44
N VAL A 243 23.94 -0.03 -0.48
CA VAL A 243 24.95 0.57 0.40
C VAL A 243 25.02 -0.27 1.66
N THR A 244 26.21 -0.76 2.00
CA THR A 244 26.45 -1.50 3.24
C THR A 244 27.08 -0.57 4.27
N VAL A 245 26.51 -0.49 5.46
CA VAL A 245 27.04 0.31 6.58
C VAL A 245 27.14 -0.54 7.84
N GLU A 246 28.08 -0.19 8.72
CA GLU A 246 28.23 -0.86 10.01
C GLU A 246 27.37 -0.21 11.08
N THR A 247 26.85 -1.02 12.01
CA THR A 247 26.20 -0.50 13.23
C THR A 247 27.09 0.51 13.95
N GLY A 248 26.51 1.58 14.49
CA GLY A 248 27.26 2.62 15.19
C GLY A 248 27.94 3.65 14.28
N THR A 249 27.95 3.46 12.96
CA THR A 249 28.42 4.47 12.01
C THR A 249 27.25 5.29 11.45
N PRO A 250 27.34 6.63 11.38
CA PRO A 250 26.29 7.45 10.78
C PRO A 250 26.23 7.29 9.26
N VAL A 251 25.04 7.07 8.72
CA VAL A 251 24.74 7.10 7.28
C VAL A 251 23.81 8.26 6.94
N LYS A 252 24.14 8.97 5.86
CA LYS A 252 23.35 10.11 5.39
C LYS A 252 22.56 9.74 4.14
N SER A 253 21.27 9.55 4.30
CA SER A 253 20.33 9.39 3.19
C SER A 253 19.67 10.73 2.90
N SER A 254 19.71 11.20 1.66
CA SER A 254 19.09 12.48 1.29
C SER A 254 18.03 12.32 0.21
N LEU A 255 17.00 13.16 0.30
CA LEU A 255 15.90 13.28 -0.65
C LEU A 255 15.80 14.74 -1.13
N LEU A 256 16.04 14.98 -2.42
CA LEU A 256 15.87 16.28 -3.07
C LEU A 256 14.49 16.34 -3.73
N LEU A 257 13.74 17.40 -3.45
CA LEU A 257 12.35 17.57 -3.87
C LEU A 257 12.12 18.93 -4.51
N TYR A 258 11.43 18.94 -5.65
CA TYR A 258 10.81 20.13 -6.20
C TYR A 258 9.35 20.23 -5.74
N ASP A 259 8.89 21.44 -5.50
CA ASP A 259 7.47 21.75 -5.29
C ASP A 259 7.13 23.03 -6.06
N ASN A 260 5.99 23.06 -6.74
CA ASN A 260 5.58 24.17 -7.60
C ASN A 260 5.17 25.43 -6.83
N SER A 261 4.76 25.29 -5.57
CA SER A 261 4.57 26.41 -4.64
C SER A 261 5.86 26.78 -3.89
N GLY A 262 6.98 26.12 -4.23
CA GLY A 262 8.31 26.41 -3.75
C GLY A 262 8.78 25.46 -2.63
N PRO A 263 10.09 25.40 -2.37
CA PRO A 263 10.68 24.36 -1.53
C PRO A 263 10.28 24.42 -0.05
N ASN A 264 9.78 25.57 0.41
CA ASN A 264 9.24 25.73 1.75
C ASN A 264 7.80 25.19 1.89
N ASN A 265 7.14 24.80 0.80
CA ASN A 265 5.78 24.25 0.80
C ASN A 265 5.74 22.78 1.28
N ILE A 266 6.89 22.09 1.27
CA ILE A 266 6.99 20.74 1.84
C ILE A 266 6.69 20.79 3.33
N SER A 267 5.68 20.05 3.77
CA SER A 267 5.24 20.04 5.17
C SER A 267 5.70 18.81 5.92
N HIS A 268 6.00 17.73 5.21
CA HIS A 268 6.29 16.46 5.84
C HIS A 268 7.10 15.53 4.95
N VAL A 269 8.04 14.82 5.57
CA VAL A 269 8.88 13.79 4.95
C VAL A 269 9.11 12.68 5.97
N GLU A 270 8.74 11.45 5.62
CA GLU A 270 9.08 10.24 6.39
C GLU A 270 10.11 9.42 5.63
N MET A 271 11.01 8.76 6.35
CA MET A 271 11.91 7.74 5.81
C MET A 271 11.73 6.42 6.56
N TYR A 272 11.29 5.39 5.85
CA TYR A 272 11.13 4.04 6.35
C TYR A 272 12.35 3.19 6.01
N VAL A 273 12.74 2.34 6.96
CA VAL A 273 13.86 1.39 6.88
C VAL A 273 13.45 0.03 7.46
N ASN A 274 14.27 -0.99 7.23
CA ASN A 274 13.99 -2.39 7.56
C ASN A 274 12.66 -2.88 6.94
N LYS A 275 12.49 -2.66 5.63
CA LYS A 275 11.32 -3.06 4.84
C LYS A 275 11.76 -3.63 3.49
N HIS A 276 10.91 -4.47 2.88
CA HIS A 276 11.14 -5.09 1.56
C HIS A 276 10.02 -4.80 0.55
N ASN A 277 9.24 -3.75 0.81
CA ASN A 277 8.23 -3.25 -0.13
C ASN A 277 7.90 -1.78 0.15
N SER A 278 7.21 -1.14 -0.80
CA SER A 278 6.73 0.25 -0.69
C SER A 278 5.40 0.41 0.07
N GLN A 279 4.82 -0.69 0.56
CA GLN A 279 3.59 -0.62 1.33
C GLN A 279 3.89 -0.09 2.73
N ILE A 280 3.32 1.07 3.02
CA ILE A 280 3.31 1.65 4.36
C ILE A 280 2.09 1.08 5.07
N LEU A 281 2.32 0.38 6.17
CA LEU A 281 1.29 -0.29 6.96
C LEU A 281 0.58 0.68 7.92
N ASN A 282 1.23 1.80 8.25
CA ASN A 282 0.80 2.76 9.28
C ASN A 282 0.52 2.05 10.62
N ASP A 283 1.38 1.09 10.98
CA ASP A 283 1.26 0.35 12.22
C ASP A 283 2.54 0.42 13.08
N LEU A 284 2.46 -0.11 14.30
CA LEU A 284 3.55 -0.04 15.28
C LEU A 284 4.70 -1.01 15.00
N THR A 285 4.67 -1.73 13.88
CA THR A 285 5.74 -2.66 13.49
C THR A 285 6.75 -2.00 12.54
N GLU A 286 6.46 -0.79 12.05
CA GLU A 286 7.33 -0.09 11.11
C GLU A 286 8.44 0.70 11.83
N THR A 287 9.63 0.74 11.23
CA THR A 287 10.73 1.58 11.70
C THR A 287 10.91 2.75 10.75
N TYR A 288 10.69 3.97 11.23
CA TYR A 288 10.78 5.16 10.38
C TYR A 288 11.08 6.44 11.17
N ILE A 289 11.57 7.44 10.43
CA ILE A 289 11.91 8.77 10.94
C ILE A 289 11.00 9.78 10.26
N ILE A 290 10.36 10.66 11.03
CA ILE A 290 9.50 11.73 10.54
C ILE A 290 10.19 13.08 10.71
N TRP A 291 10.24 13.84 9.63
CA TRP A 291 10.36 15.29 9.67
C TRP A 291 8.99 15.92 9.38
N GLU A 292 8.53 16.80 10.26
CA GLU A 292 7.36 17.64 10.05
C GLU A 292 7.79 19.10 10.23
N LYS A 293 7.32 19.96 9.33
CA LYS A 293 7.63 21.39 9.36
C LYS A 293 7.29 21.99 10.72
N ASN A 294 8.26 22.71 11.29
CA ASN A 294 8.17 23.36 12.61
C ASN A 294 7.95 22.42 13.80
N LYS A 295 8.29 21.13 13.67
CA LYS A 295 8.31 20.18 14.79
C LYS A 295 9.68 19.53 14.91
N ASP A 296 9.94 18.98 16.09
CA ASP A 296 11.09 18.12 16.30
C ASP A 296 10.94 16.82 15.49
N VAL A 297 12.09 16.25 15.13
CA VAL A 297 12.16 14.95 14.45
C VAL A 297 11.58 13.87 15.36
N GLN A 298 10.74 13.01 14.80
CA GLN A 298 10.14 11.89 15.52
C GLN A 298 10.67 10.58 14.95
N ILE A 299 10.85 9.59 15.81
CA ILE A 299 11.36 8.28 15.44
C ILE A 299 10.39 7.23 15.98
N LEU A 300 9.83 6.40 15.10
CA LEU A 300 9.18 5.16 15.50
C LEU A 300 10.18 4.02 15.30
N ASN A 301 10.54 3.35 16.39
CA ASN A 301 11.63 2.38 16.40
C ASN A 301 11.29 1.19 17.32
N PRO A 302 10.27 0.39 16.96
CA PRO A 302 9.72 -0.65 17.83
C PRO A 302 10.72 -1.75 18.17
N TYR A 303 11.72 -1.95 17.31
CA TYR A 303 12.73 -3.00 17.45
C TYR A 303 14.08 -2.49 17.96
N GLY A 304 14.22 -1.19 18.24
CA GLY A 304 15.50 -0.60 18.66
C GLY A 304 16.58 -0.72 17.59
N ILE A 305 16.21 -0.61 16.30
CA ILE A 305 17.12 -0.67 15.15
C ILE A 305 17.86 0.66 14.96
N ILE A 306 17.18 1.79 15.16
CA ILE A 306 17.80 3.12 15.08
C ILE A 306 18.41 3.47 16.45
N LEU A 307 19.69 3.85 16.47
CA LEU A 307 20.36 4.39 17.67
C LEU A 307 20.05 5.87 17.83
N ASP A 308 20.26 6.64 16.75
CA ASP A 308 20.02 8.07 16.69
C ASP A 308 19.63 8.47 15.26
N ALA A 309 18.83 9.51 15.11
CA ALA A 309 18.52 10.07 13.81
C ALA A 309 18.22 11.56 13.89
N THR A 310 18.77 12.32 12.95
CA THR A 310 18.42 13.73 12.74
C THR A 310 18.00 13.96 11.30
N VAL A 311 17.19 15.00 11.07
CA VAL A 311 16.77 15.39 9.72
C VAL A 311 16.97 16.88 9.55
N LYS A 312 17.67 17.26 8.49
CA LYS A 312 17.92 18.66 8.13
C LYS A 312 17.32 18.98 6.77
N GLN A 313 16.48 20.02 6.72
CA GLN A 313 16.05 20.64 5.48
C GLN A 313 17.07 21.71 5.05
N THR A 314 17.49 21.67 3.78
CA THR A 314 18.32 22.70 3.14
C THR A 314 17.63 23.13 1.85
N ILE A 315 17.48 24.44 1.64
CA ILE A 315 16.90 24.97 0.40
C ILE A 315 18.01 25.14 -0.64
N LEU A 316 17.85 24.50 -1.80
CA LEU A 316 18.75 24.55 -2.95
C LEU A 316 17.98 25.14 -4.13
N GLU A 317 18.17 26.44 -4.38
CA GLU A 317 17.42 27.18 -5.40
C GLU A 317 15.90 27.01 -5.27
N ASN A 318 15.27 26.29 -6.21
CA ASN A 318 13.84 26.01 -6.25
C ASN A 318 13.47 24.64 -5.63
N LYS A 319 14.41 23.95 -4.98
CA LYS A 319 14.23 22.60 -4.40
C LYS A 319 14.57 22.56 -2.92
N ALA A 320 14.01 21.58 -2.21
CA ALA A 320 14.30 21.28 -0.81
C ALA A 320 15.06 19.95 -0.73
N LEU A 321 16.24 19.97 -0.11
CA LEU A 321 17.01 18.78 0.23
C LEU A 321 16.75 18.41 1.69
N PHE A 322 16.24 17.21 1.92
CA PHE A 322 16.10 16.62 3.25
C PHE A 322 17.22 15.61 3.44
N THR A 323 18.08 15.83 4.43
CA THR A 323 19.15 14.90 4.78
C THR A 323 18.83 14.23 6.11
N PHE A 324 18.63 12.93 6.06
CA PHE A 324 18.48 12.03 7.20
C PHE A 324 19.87 11.52 7.59
N ASP A 325 20.36 11.92 8.75
CA ASP A 325 21.61 11.43 9.34
C ASP A 325 21.24 10.39 10.40
N VAL A 326 21.47 9.11 10.11
CA VAL A 326 20.95 7.99 10.90
C VAL A 326 22.10 7.11 11.36
N THR A 327 22.10 6.76 12.63
CA THR A 327 23.01 5.75 13.20
C THR A 327 22.18 4.54 13.60
N PHE A 328 22.57 3.35 13.17
CA PHE A 328 21.86 2.11 13.48
C PHE A 328 22.48 1.38 14.67
N ALA A 329 21.64 0.90 15.59
CA ALA A 329 22.01 0.12 16.76
C ALA A 329 22.07 -1.39 16.46
N LYS A 330 21.36 -1.86 15.43
CA LYS A 330 21.25 -3.28 15.08
C LYS A 330 21.45 -3.49 13.58
N GLU A 331 22.03 -4.63 13.25
CA GLU A 331 22.10 -5.13 11.88
C GLU A 331 20.72 -5.54 11.36
N PHE A 332 20.55 -5.46 10.05
CA PHE A 332 19.39 -5.96 9.33
C PHE A 332 19.78 -6.27 7.89
N ASP A 333 19.16 -7.31 7.33
CA ASP A 333 19.31 -7.72 5.93
C ASP A 333 18.94 -6.59 4.95
N THR A 334 19.33 -6.73 3.68
CA THR A 334 19.06 -5.73 2.65
C THR A 334 17.63 -5.20 2.69
N SER A 335 17.53 -3.91 2.96
CA SER A 335 16.29 -3.15 3.13
C SER A 335 16.11 -2.17 1.98
N ASP A 336 14.85 -1.99 1.60
CA ASP A 336 14.40 -0.82 0.88
C ASP A 336 14.52 0.43 1.76
N ILE A 337 14.63 1.59 1.13
CA ILE A 337 14.33 2.88 1.76
C ILE A 337 13.08 3.44 1.07
N VAL A 338 12.05 3.74 1.85
CA VAL A 338 10.81 4.34 1.34
C VAL A 338 10.65 5.72 1.94
N PHE A 339 10.50 6.73 1.08
CA PHE A 339 10.12 8.07 1.50
C PHE A 339 8.63 8.31 1.24
N SER A 340 7.96 8.93 2.22
CA SER A 340 6.58 9.40 2.11
C SER A 340 6.56 10.90 2.35
N VAL A 341 6.01 11.67 1.42
CA VAL A 341 6.15 13.13 1.40
C VAL A 341 4.79 13.77 1.15
N TRP A 342 4.51 14.91 1.77
CA TRP A 342 3.45 15.81 1.32
C TRP A 342 3.73 17.29 1.58
N ASP A 343 3.05 18.12 0.81
CA ASP A 343 3.08 19.58 0.91
C ASP A 343 2.04 20.15 1.91
N GLU A 344 1.97 21.48 2.07
CA GLU A 344 1.00 22.15 2.96
C GLU A 344 -0.47 21.83 2.63
N LYS A 345 -0.75 21.41 1.39
CA LYS A 345 -2.09 21.04 0.92
C LYS A 345 -2.33 19.55 0.91
N ARG A 346 -1.41 18.76 1.47
CA ARG A 346 -1.46 17.28 1.54
C ARG A 346 -1.41 16.62 0.16
N ASN A 347 -0.90 17.30 -0.86
CA ASN A 347 -0.51 16.67 -2.10
C ASN A 347 0.74 15.83 -1.82
N GLY A 348 0.64 14.51 -2.01
CA GLY A 348 1.66 13.58 -1.55
C GLY A 348 2.32 12.77 -2.66
N MET A 349 3.54 12.33 -2.40
CA MET A 349 4.27 11.39 -3.26
C MET A 349 5.00 10.35 -2.40
N LYS A 350 5.40 9.25 -3.05
CA LYS A 350 6.31 8.27 -2.46
C LYS A 350 7.53 8.09 -3.34
N VAL A 351 8.68 7.83 -2.71
CA VAL A 351 9.91 7.42 -3.39
C VAL A 351 10.36 6.11 -2.80
N HIS A 352 10.65 5.13 -3.66
CA HIS A 352 11.04 3.79 -3.25
C HIS A 352 12.41 3.48 -3.81
N ALA A 353 13.41 3.38 -2.95
CA ALA A 353 14.73 2.91 -3.30
C ALA A 353 14.81 1.42 -2.93
N ILE A 354 14.76 0.55 -3.94
CA ILE A 354 14.69 -0.91 -3.78
C ILE A 354 16.09 -1.47 -3.47
N ASP A 355 16.18 -2.34 -2.46
CA ASP A 355 17.44 -2.98 -2.04
C ASP A 355 18.57 -1.98 -1.71
N ALA A 356 18.20 -0.86 -1.11
CA ALA A 356 19.03 0.32 -0.97
C ALA A 356 20.11 0.22 0.13
N LEU A 357 19.79 -0.41 1.27
CA LEU A 357 20.59 -0.31 2.49
C LEU A 357 20.72 -1.66 3.18
N HIS A 358 21.93 -2.04 3.53
CA HIS A 358 22.24 -3.22 4.34
C HIS A 358 23.06 -2.79 5.55
N VAL A 359 22.66 -3.20 6.76
CA VAL A 359 23.39 -2.83 7.98
C VAL A 359 23.99 -4.09 8.57
N ILE A 360 25.30 -4.11 8.72
CA ILE A 360 26.05 -5.23 9.30
C ILE A 360 26.58 -4.86 10.69
N SER A 361 26.82 -5.85 11.55
CA SER A 361 27.56 -5.61 12.79
C SER A 361 28.93 -5.00 12.50
N ALA A 362 29.30 -3.97 13.26
CA ALA A 362 30.68 -3.49 13.31
C ALA A 362 31.60 -4.65 13.74
N GLU A 363 32.79 -4.74 13.14
CA GLU A 363 33.77 -5.73 13.59
C GLU A 363 34.16 -5.46 15.05
N PRO A 364 34.27 -6.50 15.91
CA PRO A 364 34.72 -6.32 17.28
C PRO A 364 36.20 -5.87 17.29
N GLY A 365 36.44 -4.56 17.29
CA GLY A 365 37.79 -4.00 17.29
C GLY A 365 37.97 -2.50 17.06
N THR A 366 36.95 -1.75 16.62
CA THR A 366 37.07 -0.29 16.40
C THR A 366 35.98 0.47 17.16
N GLU A 367 36.19 0.61 18.47
CA GLU A 367 35.50 1.62 19.27
C GLU A 367 35.95 3.02 18.82
N PRO A 368 35.04 3.94 18.43
CA PRO A 368 35.42 5.32 18.19
C PRO A 368 35.87 5.95 19.51
N ASP A 369 37.08 6.50 19.50
CA ASP A 369 37.76 7.18 20.61
C ASP A 369 36.79 8.13 21.34
N LYS A 370 36.39 7.77 22.55
CA LYS A 370 35.61 8.65 23.43
C LYS A 370 36.43 9.93 23.65
N PRO A 371 35.83 11.13 23.57
CA PRO A 371 36.52 12.35 23.97
C PRO A 371 36.88 12.25 25.46
N VAL A 372 38.18 12.23 25.74
CA VAL A 372 38.73 12.42 27.08
C VAL A 372 38.37 13.84 27.54
N MET A 373 37.49 13.95 28.53
CA MET A 373 37.40 15.13 29.39
C MET A 373 37.91 14.77 30.79
N PRO A 374 38.63 15.68 31.46
CA PRO A 374 39.60 15.34 32.50
C PRO A 374 38.96 15.02 33.85
N GLU A 375 39.70 14.20 34.60
CA GLU A 375 39.46 13.79 35.97
C GLU A 375 39.12 14.96 36.92
N SER A 376 38.14 14.71 37.78
CA SER A 376 38.00 15.35 39.07
C SER A 376 37.70 14.27 40.10
N ASP A 377 38.74 13.88 40.82
CA ASP A 377 38.72 13.06 42.02
C ASP A 377 37.58 13.45 42.99
N LYS A 378 36.88 12.44 43.52
CA LYS A 378 36.99 12.01 44.93
C LYS A 378 35.93 10.95 45.28
N ASP A 379 36.39 9.71 45.18
CA ASP A 379 36.53 8.75 46.29
C ASP A 379 35.29 8.14 46.99
N ILE A 380 35.49 6.84 47.26
CA ILE A 380 34.91 5.96 48.28
C ILE A 380 33.78 4.99 47.86
N SER A 381 34.26 3.77 47.62
CA SER A 381 33.81 2.48 48.19
C SER A 381 33.12 1.48 47.26
N VAL A 382 33.97 0.68 46.64
CA VAL A 382 33.72 -0.69 46.18
C VAL A 382 33.34 -1.60 47.37
N LYS A 383 32.26 -2.36 47.23
CA LYS A 383 32.23 -3.77 47.63
C LYS A 383 31.84 -4.61 46.42
N ASP A 384 32.81 -5.38 45.97
CA ASP A 384 32.72 -6.48 45.01
C ASP A 384 31.59 -7.45 45.41
N THR A 385 30.90 -8.04 44.43
CA THR A 385 31.08 -9.48 44.09
C THR A 385 30.17 -9.86 42.91
N GLN A 386 30.83 -10.38 41.87
CA GLN A 386 30.37 -11.34 40.84
C GLN A 386 29.39 -10.92 39.74
N THR A 387 29.97 -10.82 38.56
CA THR A 387 29.50 -11.42 37.31
C THR A 387 28.77 -12.76 37.52
N THR A 388 27.50 -12.78 37.15
CA THR A 388 26.84 -13.94 36.55
C THR A 388 25.89 -13.45 35.47
N GLU A 389 26.09 -13.95 34.26
CA GLU A 389 25.06 -14.00 33.23
C GLU A 389 23.73 -14.45 33.85
N SER A 390 22.65 -13.70 33.66
CA SER A 390 21.31 -14.15 34.00
C SER A 390 20.42 -14.01 32.77
N VAL A 391 20.28 -15.14 32.09
CA VAL A 391 19.07 -15.59 31.40
C VAL A 391 17.83 -14.94 32.01
N ASP A 392 16.97 -14.36 31.18
CA ASP A 392 15.64 -13.82 31.53
C ASP A 392 14.84 -14.83 32.37
N ALA A 393 14.99 -14.75 33.69
CA ALA A 393 14.20 -15.52 34.65
C ALA A 393 13.03 -14.65 35.08
N GLU A 394 11.85 -14.97 34.54
CA GLU A 394 10.57 -14.43 35.00
C GLU A 394 10.45 -14.61 36.53
N MET A 395 10.27 -13.52 37.28
CA MET A 395 10.09 -13.62 38.73
C MET A 395 8.76 -14.32 39.05
N PRO A 396 8.73 -15.33 39.94
CA PRO A 396 7.52 -16.08 40.31
C PRO A 396 6.32 -15.21 40.74
N ASP A 397 6.59 -14.04 41.31
CA ASP A 397 5.57 -13.15 41.88
C ASP A 397 4.79 -12.37 40.81
N GLN A 398 5.40 -12.08 39.64
CA GLN A 398 4.74 -11.37 38.55
C GLN A 398 3.70 -12.26 37.87
N ILE A 399 4.06 -13.52 37.60
CA ILE A 399 3.17 -14.46 36.95
C ILE A 399 2.00 -14.86 37.86
N ALA A 400 2.23 -14.91 39.18
CA ALA A 400 1.17 -15.12 40.17
C ALA A 400 0.17 -13.96 40.16
N THR A 401 0.65 -12.72 40.14
CA THR A 401 -0.19 -11.51 40.10
C THR A 401 -1.01 -11.44 38.80
N ILE A 402 -0.42 -11.80 37.65
CA ILE A 402 -1.12 -11.86 36.37
C ILE A 402 -2.24 -12.91 36.38
N ARG A 403 -2.01 -14.09 36.99
CA ARG A 403 -3.04 -15.14 37.11
C ARG A 403 -4.21 -14.71 37.99
N GLN A 404 -3.92 -14.06 39.12
CA GLN A 404 -4.94 -13.50 40.02
C GLN A 404 -5.75 -12.38 39.34
N TRP A 405 -5.08 -11.51 38.57
CA TRP A 405 -5.74 -10.42 37.86
C TRP A 405 -6.62 -10.89 36.70
N ALA A 406 -6.16 -11.92 35.98
CA ALA A 406 -6.86 -12.48 34.82
C ALA A 406 -7.96 -13.49 35.20
N GLY A 407 -8.18 -13.75 36.50
CA GLY A 407 -9.24 -14.63 36.98
C GLY A 407 -8.92 -16.13 36.89
N TYR A 408 -7.63 -16.48 36.86
CA TYR A 408 -7.14 -17.87 36.86
C TYR A 408 -6.77 -18.37 38.27
N ASP A 409 -7.04 -17.56 39.30
CA ASP A 409 -6.81 -17.89 40.71
C ASP A 409 -8.08 -17.56 41.53
N ALA A 410 -8.22 -18.18 42.71
CA ALA A 410 -9.31 -17.90 43.63
C ALA A 410 -9.14 -16.54 44.33
N VAL A 411 -7.90 -16.05 44.42
CA VAL A 411 -7.57 -14.70 44.90
C VAL A 411 -7.55 -13.74 43.72
N SER A 412 -8.23 -12.60 43.82
CA SER A 412 -8.26 -11.58 42.76
C SER A 412 -7.26 -10.46 43.02
N ALA A 413 -6.49 -10.09 42.00
CA ALA A 413 -5.67 -8.88 42.00
C ALA A 413 -6.39 -7.72 41.29
N THR A 414 -6.21 -6.51 41.84
CA THR A 414 -6.72 -5.26 41.26
C THR A 414 -5.87 -4.80 40.08
N ASP A 415 -6.39 -3.87 39.27
CA ASP A 415 -5.66 -3.31 38.13
C ASP A 415 -4.38 -2.57 38.57
N VAL A 416 -4.43 -1.85 39.71
CA VAL A 416 -3.26 -1.18 40.30
C VAL A 416 -2.20 -2.18 40.76
N GLN A 417 -2.60 -3.25 41.47
CA GLN A 417 -1.66 -4.30 41.89
C GLN A 417 -0.97 -4.98 40.71
N LEU A 418 -1.67 -5.13 39.57
CA LEU A 418 -1.05 -5.62 38.35
C LEU A 418 0.00 -4.61 37.83
N LEU A 419 -0.36 -3.33 37.70
CA LEU A 419 0.56 -2.29 37.20
C LEU A 419 1.83 -2.20 38.04
N ASP A 420 1.69 -2.21 39.37
CA ASP A 420 2.81 -2.18 40.31
C ASP A 420 3.72 -3.41 40.14
N SER A 421 3.14 -4.60 39.96
CA SER A 421 3.91 -5.84 39.75
C SER A 421 4.75 -5.81 38.46
N LEU A 422 4.33 -5.02 37.47
CA LEU A 422 5.02 -4.82 36.19
C LEU A 422 5.99 -3.64 36.23
N GLY A 423 6.13 -2.95 37.37
CA GLY A 423 6.99 -1.78 37.50
C GLY A 423 6.44 -0.51 36.82
N ILE A 424 5.14 -0.49 36.51
CA ILE A 424 4.48 0.69 35.93
C ILE A 424 4.08 1.58 37.08
N ASP A 425 4.72 2.75 37.18
CA ASP A 425 4.46 3.74 38.23
C ASP A 425 2.95 4.07 38.33
N THR A 426 2.35 4.01 39.50
CA THR A 426 0.97 4.41 39.71
C THR A 426 0.92 5.59 40.69
N ASP A 427 0.15 6.61 40.33
CA ASP A 427 -0.09 7.76 41.20
C ASP A 427 -1.18 7.39 42.20
N ASP A 428 -0.83 7.26 43.49
CA ASP A 428 -1.74 6.90 44.59
C ASP A 428 -2.99 7.80 44.70
N THR A 429 -2.98 8.98 44.07
CA THR A 429 -4.11 9.92 44.05
C THR A 429 -5.08 9.71 42.88
N LYS A 430 -4.76 8.82 41.93
CA LYS A 430 -5.57 8.52 40.74
C LYS A 430 -6.06 7.08 40.75
N GLN A 431 -7.30 6.88 40.29
CA GLN A 431 -7.76 5.52 39.99
C GLN A 431 -7.23 5.12 38.62
N TYR A 432 -6.67 3.91 38.52
CA TYR A 432 -6.26 3.33 37.25
C TYR A 432 -7.11 2.08 37.00
N LYS A 433 -7.99 2.14 36.00
CA LYS A 433 -8.76 0.99 35.53
C LYS A 433 -8.31 0.58 34.16
N ILE A 434 -7.97 -0.70 34.04
CA ILE A 434 -7.63 -1.30 32.76
C ILE A 434 -8.93 -1.63 32.03
N PRO A 435 -9.13 -1.16 30.78
CA PRO A 435 -10.35 -1.44 30.04
C PRO A 435 -10.65 -2.94 29.92
N SER A 436 -11.91 -3.32 30.08
CA SER A 436 -12.30 -4.74 30.13
C SER A 436 -11.95 -5.54 28.86
N TRP A 437 -11.84 -4.88 27.71
CA TRP A 437 -11.41 -5.52 26.46
C TRP A 437 -9.91 -5.89 26.47
N VAL A 438 -9.08 -5.13 27.19
CA VAL A 438 -7.66 -5.44 27.45
C VAL A 438 -7.59 -6.62 28.40
N LYS A 439 -8.34 -6.55 29.51
CA LYS A 439 -8.38 -7.59 30.54
C LYS A 439 -8.83 -8.96 30.01
N LYS A 440 -9.75 -8.99 29.05
CA LYS A 440 -10.28 -10.22 28.47
C LYS A 440 -9.23 -11.06 27.73
N ASN A 441 -8.17 -10.44 27.21
CA ASN A 441 -7.24 -11.09 26.30
C ASN A 441 -5.78 -11.07 26.78
N LEU A 442 -5.33 -9.97 27.39
CA LEU A 442 -3.91 -9.75 27.64
C LEU A 442 -3.32 -10.73 28.67
N GLY A 443 -4.01 -10.94 29.80
CA GLY A 443 -3.59 -11.92 30.81
C GLY A 443 -3.63 -13.36 30.29
N LYS A 444 -4.61 -13.69 29.45
CA LYS A 444 -4.69 -15.01 28.79
C LYS A 444 -3.53 -15.22 27.83
N TRP A 445 -3.12 -14.21 27.08
CA TRP A 445 -2.02 -14.32 26.13
C TRP A 445 -0.66 -14.53 26.81
N VAL A 446 -0.43 -13.90 27.96
CA VAL A 446 0.76 -14.18 28.77
C VAL A 446 0.72 -15.61 29.32
N ILE A 447 -0.40 -16.04 29.90
CA ILE A 447 -0.55 -17.40 30.47
C ILE A 447 -0.42 -18.49 29.39
N ASP A 448 -0.95 -18.24 28.19
CA ASP A 448 -0.86 -19.16 27.04
C ASP A 448 0.52 -19.08 26.34
N GLY A 449 1.46 -18.25 26.82
CA GLY A 449 2.80 -18.06 26.23
C GLY A 449 2.81 -17.42 24.85
N LYS A 450 1.73 -16.70 24.48
CA LYS A 450 1.60 -16.01 23.18
C LYS A 450 2.32 -14.66 23.15
N ILE A 451 2.50 -14.05 24.32
CA ILE A 451 3.29 -12.84 24.54
C ILE A 451 4.03 -12.99 25.87
N THR A 452 5.13 -12.27 26.01
CA THR A 452 5.96 -12.21 27.22
C THR A 452 5.37 -11.22 28.24
N ILE A 453 5.78 -11.34 29.51
CA ILE A 453 5.44 -10.37 30.57
C ILE A 453 5.92 -8.96 30.19
N LYS A 454 7.08 -8.86 29.52
CA LYS A 454 7.64 -7.60 29.04
C LYS A 454 6.77 -6.93 27.97
N GLU A 455 6.25 -7.70 27.01
CA GLU A 455 5.31 -7.19 26.00
C GLU A 455 3.99 -6.73 26.63
N MET A 456 3.51 -7.43 27.68
CA MET A 456 2.35 -6.99 28.46
C MET A 456 2.61 -5.68 29.21
N ALA A 457 3.78 -5.52 29.84
CA ALA A 457 4.16 -4.29 30.54
C ALA A 457 4.21 -3.10 29.57
N VAL A 458 4.86 -3.26 28.42
CA VAL A 458 4.95 -2.22 27.37
C VAL A 458 3.56 -1.85 26.85
N ALA A 459 2.66 -2.82 26.66
CA ALA A 459 1.30 -2.53 26.21
C ALA A 459 0.50 -1.69 27.23
N LEU A 460 0.61 -2.03 28.52
CA LEU A 460 -0.09 -1.32 29.60
C LEU A 460 0.50 0.08 29.87
N GLU A 461 1.83 0.22 29.78
CA GLU A 461 2.51 1.51 29.89
C GLU A 461 2.11 2.46 28.75
N ASN A 462 1.95 1.94 27.52
CA ASN A 462 1.43 2.71 26.39
C ASN A 462 -0.03 3.15 26.57
N LEU A 463 -0.88 2.31 27.18
CA LEU A 463 -2.26 2.69 27.52
C LEU A 463 -2.28 3.80 28.58
N LYS A 464 -1.36 3.74 29.57
CA LYS A 464 -1.18 4.79 30.56
C LYS A 464 -0.74 6.11 29.90
N TYR A 465 0.25 6.08 29.01
CA TYR A 465 0.76 7.27 28.31
C TYR A 465 -0.34 7.97 27.48
N ARG A 466 -1.28 7.20 26.93
CA ARG A 466 -2.40 7.71 26.13
C ARG A 466 -3.62 8.13 26.95
N ALA A 467 -3.54 8.11 28.29
CA ALA A 467 -4.66 8.37 29.20
C ALA A 467 -5.89 7.48 28.88
N LEU A 468 -5.63 6.19 28.64
CA LEU A 468 -6.66 5.16 28.40
C LEU A 468 -6.80 4.19 29.59
N LEU A 469 -6.11 4.49 30.69
CA LEU A 469 -6.31 3.89 32.01
C LEU A 469 -7.01 4.96 32.86
N ASP A 470 -8.28 4.74 33.19
CA ASP A 470 -9.18 5.74 33.82
C ASP A 470 -9.60 5.38 35.25
#